data_AF-A0A7V9UPA2-F1
#
_entry.id   AF-A0A7V9UPA2-F1
#
_cell.length_a   1.000
_cell.length_b   1.000
_cell.length_c   1.000
_cell.angle_alpha   90.00
_cell.angle_beta   90.00
_cell.angle_gamma   90.00
#
_symmetry.space_group_name_H-M   'P 1'
#
loop_
_entity.id
_entity.type
_entity.pdbx_description
1 polymer ?
#
loop_
_entity_poly.entity_id
_entity_poly.type
_entity_poly.pdbx_seq_one_letter_code
_entity_poly.pdbx_strand_id
1 'polypeptide(L)' 'MKLLFDQNISPRLVRRLADIYADSIHIREIGLRDADDSVIWDYAKLHDFTIVSKDSDFQQRSLLYGSPPKFIWLRVGN' A
#
# COMPACT_ATOMS: atom_id res chain seq x y z
N MET A 1 -8.80 8.04 5.45
CA MET A 1 -7.98 7.48 4.36
C MET A 1 -7.43 6.15 4.86
N LYS A 2 -7.58 5.06 4.11
CA LYS A 2 -7.09 3.75 4.52
C LYS A 2 -5.76 3.47 3.84
N LEU A 3 -4.75 3.02 4.58
CA LEU A 3 -3.43 2.72 4.01
C LEU A 3 -3.27 1.22 3.79
N LEU A 4 -2.78 0.84 2.61
CA LEU A 4 -2.33 -0.51 2.33
C LEU A 4 -0.80 -0.51 2.32
N PHE A 5 -0.20 -1.12 3.33
CA PHE A 5 1.25 -1.22 3.44
C PHE A 5 1.75 -2.44 2.68
N ASP A 6 2.73 -2.19 1.82
CA ASP A 6 3.45 -3.20 1.06
C ASP A 6 4.32 -4.11 1.94
N GLN A 7 4.70 -5.29 1.43
CA GLN A 7 5.50 -6.31 2.11
C GLN A 7 6.83 -5.77 2.67
N ASN A 8 7.46 -4.81 1.99
CA ASN A 8 8.73 -4.22 2.41
C ASN A 8 8.58 -3.19 3.54
N ILE A 9 7.36 -2.95 4.02
CA ILE A 9 7.06 -2.07 5.14
C ILE A 9 6.84 -2.89 6.42
N SER A 10 7.15 -2.33 7.58
CA SER A 10 6.91 -3.03 8.84
C SER A 10 5.41 -3.13 9.13
N PRO A 11 4.84 -4.34 9.40
CA PRO A 11 3.44 -4.49 9.79
C PRO A 11 3.11 -3.82 11.13
N ARG A 12 4.14 -3.50 11.94
CA ARG A 12 3.95 -2.73 13.18
C ARG A 12 3.43 -1.32 12.92
N LEU A 13 3.65 -0.76 11.72
CA LEU A 13 3.18 0.58 11.37
C LEU A 13 1.65 0.67 11.33
N VAL A 14 0.95 -0.40 10.91
CA VAL A 14 -0.52 -0.46 10.96
C VAL A 14 -1.03 -0.15 12.36
N ARG A 15 -0.48 -0.81 13.37
CA ARG A 15 -0.87 -0.60 14.77
C ARG A 15 -0.46 0.77 15.31
N ARG A 16 0.72 1.25 14.91
CA ARG A 16 1.25 2.55 15.37
C ARG A 16 0.52 3.76 14.78
N LEU A 17 -0.15 3.57 13.65
CA LEU A 17 -0.87 4.63 12.94
C LEU A 17 -2.39 4.46 13.02
N ALA A 18 -2.89 3.48 13.79
CA ALA A 18 -4.31 3.17 13.87
C ALA A 18 -5.16 4.33 14.47
N ASP A 19 -4.53 5.21 15.25
CA ASP A 19 -5.11 6.41 15.83
C ASP A 19 -5.39 7.52 14.79
N ILE A 20 -4.62 7.58 13.70
CA ILE A 20 -4.74 8.60 12.63
C ILE A 20 -5.30 7.99 11.33
N TYR A 21 -4.95 6.75 11.04
CA TYR A 21 -5.31 6.01 9.83
C TYR A 21 -5.98 4.68 10.20
N ALA A 22 -7.18 4.79 10.78
CA ALA A 22 -8.04 3.64 11.05
C ALA A 22 -8.29 2.80 9.80
N ASP A 23 -8.45 1.49 9.99
CA ASP A 23 -8.67 0.48 8.94
C ASP A 23 -7.53 0.37 7.91
N SER A 24 -6.34 0.86 8.23
CA SER A 24 -5.14 0.53 7.47
C SER A 24 -4.77 -0.92 7.69
N ILE A 25 -4.21 -1.53 6.66
CA ILE A 25 -3.86 -2.96 6.65
C ILE A 25 -2.48 -3.17 6.05
N HIS A 26 -1.87 -4.28 6.42
CA HIS A 26 -0.64 -4.73 5.79
C HIS A 26 -0.97 -5.84 4.78
N ILE A 27 -0.27 -5.90 3.65
CA ILE A 27 -0.52 -6.89 2.59
C ILE A 27 -0.52 -8.34 3.09
N ARG A 28 0.29 -8.59 4.12
CA ARG A 28 0.38 -9.87 4.84
C ARG A 28 -0.94 -10.28 5.51
N GLU A 29 -1.74 -9.34 6.01
CA GLU A 29 -2.99 -9.63 6.73
C GLU A 29 -4.12 -10.08 5.81
N ILE A 30 -4.06 -9.68 4.53
CA ILE A 30 -5.04 -10.04 3.50
C ILE A 30 -4.59 -11.22 2.63
N GLY A 31 -3.49 -11.89 2.99
CA GLY A 31 -2.98 -13.05 2.25
C GLY A 31 -2.44 -12.72 0.85
N LEU A 32 -2.28 -11.43 0.50
CA LEU A 32 -1.74 -10.98 -0.78
C LEU A 32 -0.20 -10.85 -0.77
N ARG A 33 0.48 -11.60 0.10
CA ARG A 33 1.95 -11.52 0.20
C ARG A 33 2.65 -11.93 -1.10
N ASP A 34 2.13 -12.97 -1.74
CA ASP A 34 2.69 -13.52 -2.98
C ASP A 34 1.85 -13.09 -4.20
N ALA A 35 0.98 -12.10 -4.04
CA ALA A 35 0.14 -11.60 -5.11
C ALA A 35 0.92 -10.58 -5.95
N ASP A 36 0.69 -10.60 -7.27
CA ASP A 36 1.32 -9.62 -8.16
C ASP A 36 0.91 -8.19 -7.83
N ASP A 37 1.79 -7.23 -8.10
CA ASP A 37 1.52 -5.80 -7.92
C ASP A 37 0.23 -5.32 -8.60
N SER A 38 -0.17 -5.96 -9.72
CA SER A 38 -1.44 -5.67 -10.40
C SER A 38 -2.65 -6.04 -9.53
N VAL A 39 -2.60 -7.19 -8.86
CA VAL A 39 -3.67 -7.64 -7.95
C VAL A 39 -3.74 -6.72 -6.74
N ILE A 40 -2.58 -6.33 -6.20
CA ILE A 40 -2.48 -5.38 -5.09
C ILE A 40 -3.07 -4.02 -5.49
N TRP A 41 -2.74 -3.55 -6.70
CA TRP A 41 -3.25 -2.31 -7.26
C TRP A 41 -4.77 -2.31 -7.40
N ASP A 42 -5.33 -3.36 -7.99
CA ASP A 42 -6.77 -3.50 -8.19
C ASP A 42 -7.51 -3.68 -6.85
N TYR A 43 -6.93 -4.42 -5.91
CA TYR A 43 -7.46 -4.54 -4.56
C TYR A 43 -7.51 -3.17 -3.86
N ALA A 44 -6.42 -2.41 -3.93
CA ALA A 44 -6.36 -1.08 -3.33
C ALA A 44 -7.38 -0.14 -3.98
N LYS A 45 -7.55 -0.23 -5.31
CA LYS A 45 -8.56 0.53 -6.05
C LYS A 45 -9.99 0.18 -5.62
N LEU A 46 -10.30 -1.12 -5.54
CA LEU A 46 -11.64 -1.63 -5.24
C LEU A 46 -12.09 -1.30 -3.81
N HIS A 47 -11.14 -1.25 -2.88
CA HIS A 47 -11.42 -1.06 -1.46
C HIS A 47 -11.06 0.36 -0.94
N ASP A 48 -10.78 1.30 -1.84
CA ASP A 48 -10.41 2.69 -1.55
C ASP A 48 -9.19 2.82 -0.61
N PHE A 49 -8.18 1.97 -0.82
CA PHE A 49 -6.89 2.08 -0.14
C PHE A 49 -5.93 3.02 -0.89
N THR A 50 -5.06 3.63 -0.10
CA THR A 50 -3.86 4.32 -0.57
C THR A 50 -2.67 3.39 -0.36
N ILE A 51 -1.95 3.08 -1.43
CA ILE A 51 -0.80 2.19 -1.37
C ILE A 51 0.40 2.94 -0.79
N VAL A 52 1.07 2.33 0.19
CA VAL A 52 2.30 2.85 0.79
C VAL A 52 3.41 1.82 0.56
N SER A 53 4.38 2.16 -0.28
CA SER A 53 5.53 1.29 -0.60
C SER A 53 6.82 2.09 -0.75
N LYS A 54 7.95 1.39 -0.64
CA LYS A 54 9.29 1.88 -1.02
C LYS A 54 9.63 1.52 -2.48
N ASP A 55 8.92 0.56 -3.08
CA ASP A 55 9.27 0.01 -4.38
C ASP A 55 8.89 0.94 -5.53
N SER A 56 9.76 0.98 -6.54
CA SER A 56 9.58 1.81 -7.73
C SER A 56 8.45 1.33 -8.63
N ASP A 57 8.07 0.06 -8.54
CA ASP A 57 7.11 -0.54 -9.47
C ASP A 57 5.71 0.03 -9.25
N PHE A 58 5.32 0.26 -7.99
CA PHE A 58 4.11 1.01 -7.64
C PHE A 58 4.17 2.48 -8.08
N GLN A 59 5.36 3.09 -8.08
CA GLN A 59 5.54 4.46 -8.55
C GLN A 59 5.31 4.56 -10.06
N GLN A 60 5.89 3.65 -10.84
CA GLN A 60 5.67 3.58 -12.28
C GLN A 60 4.19 3.35 -12.60
N ARG A 61 3.53 2.44 -11.88
CA ARG A 61 2.08 2.20 -12.00
C ARG A 61 1.26 3.45 -11.69
N SER A 62 1.62 4.18 -10.64
CA SER A 62 0.93 5.44 -10.30
C SER A 62 1.08 6.51 -11.37
N LEU A 63 2.21 6.56 -12.08
CA LEU A 63 2.40 7.47 -13.22
C LEU A 63 1.60 7.02 -14.44
N LEU A 64 1.51 5.72 -14.68
CA LEU A 64 0.83 5.14 -15.85
C LEU A 64 -0.70 5.20 -15.72
N TYR A 65 -1.24 4.80 -14.57
CA TYR A 65 -2.69 4.63 -14.36
C TYR A 65 -3.34 5.81 -13.64
N GLY A 66 -2.55 6.67 -12.99
CA GLY A 66 -3.05 7.74 -12.15
C GLY A 66 -3.81 7.22 -10.92
N SER A 67 -4.57 8.13 -10.29
CA SER A 67 -5.45 7.78 -9.17
C SER A 67 -6.87 7.48 -9.69
N PRO A 68 -7.59 6.50 -9.10
CA PRO A 68 -7.23 5.66 -7.94
C PRO A 68 -6.56 4.31 -8.29
N PRO A 69 -5.79 3.70 -7.34
CA PRO A 69 -5.53 4.13 -5.97
C PRO A 69 -4.50 5.27 -5.87
N LYS A 70 -4.53 6.01 -4.76
CA LYS A 70 -3.46 6.96 -4.44
C LYS A 70 -2.20 6.20 -4.01
N PHE A 71 -1.05 6.76 -4.29
CA PHE A 71 0.24 6.17 -3.95
C PHE A 71 1.10 7.11 -3.10
N ILE A 72 1.64 6.59 -2.00
CA ILE A 72 2.60 7.27 -1.14
C ILE A 72 3.94 6.54 -1.26
N TRP A 73 4.89 7.22 -1.90
CA TRP A 73 6.23 6.68 -2.05
C TRP A 73 7.12 7.03 -0.85
N LEU A 74 7.55 6.02 -0.10
CA LEU A 74 8.47 6.22 1.02
C LEU A 74 9.92 6.26 0.53
N ARG A 75 10.47 7.48 0.41
CA ARG A 75 11.86 7.74 0.05
C ARG A 75 12.74 7.79 1.31
N VAL A 76 12.89 6.67 1.98
CA VAL A 76 13.73 6.53 3.19
C VAL A 76 14.75 5.40 3.00
N GLY A 77 15.93 5.55 3.60
CA GLY A 77 16.96 4.50 3.59
C GLY A 77 16.50 3.20 4.26
N ASN A 78 17.35 2.18 4.17
CA ASN A 78 17.16 0.93 4.91
C ASN A 78 17.74 1.03 6.32
#